data_AF-A0A958QNK9-F1
#
_entry.id   AF-A0A958QNK9-F1
#
_cell.length_a   1.000
_cell.length_b   1.000
_cell.length_c   1.000
_cell.angle_alpha   90.00
_cell.angle_beta   90.00
_cell.angle_gamma   90.00
#
_symmetry.space_group_name_H-M   'P 1'
#
loop_
_entity.id
_entity.type
_entity.pdbx_description
1 polymer ?
#
loop_
_entity_poly.entity_id
_entity_poly.type
_entity_poly.pdbx_seq_one_letter_code
_entity_poly.pdbx_strand_id
1 'polypeptide(L)'
;MPKVTPSFKIAITTGDSDGIGLEVTLKSLLLMPIKSNVQYFVFRQPSTPRSLVKTEQAVLRRFNSDKVHFMHRNTAPPYWVHEAAEGCLLKKFDALATAPMSKEIIRASGVRGIGHTDILKNITSSKSVHMAFLGNRFNVLLATGHIPISSVSKCLTLSALKASIVAANKVRLLLPKNKSKKNIALVGLNPHAGEGGIIGREESRLFQRALTFAKINKIPLIGPLVPDAAFFEENWAKYSLYITPYHDQGLIPFKMIHGRDSGIHLSVGLPFIRTSVDHGTAKDIFGKNMANAHSMAEALIWAETLGKRNKHGI
;
A
#
# COMPACT_ATOMS: atom_id res chain seq x y z
N MET A 1 -9.55 8.90 37.76
CA MET A 1 -8.33 8.37 37.09
C MET A 1 -8.44 8.63 35.59
N PRO A 2 -7.46 9.29 34.94
CA PRO A 2 -7.50 9.47 33.50
C PRO A 2 -7.41 8.09 32.83
N LYS A 3 -8.37 7.78 31.94
CA LYS A 3 -8.33 6.55 31.14
C LYS A 3 -7.05 6.54 30.31
N VAL A 4 -6.08 5.71 30.68
CA VAL A 4 -4.89 5.45 29.85
C VAL A 4 -5.40 4.94 28.52
N THR A 5 -5.28 5.75 27.48
CA THR A 5 -5.71 5.36 26.14
C THR A 5 -4.72 4.30 25.66
N PRO A 6 -5.15 3.09 25.24
CA PRO A 6 -4.22 2.06 24.81
C PRO A 6 -3.37 2.59 23.65
N SER A 7 -2.06 2.33 23.72
CA SER A 7 -1.11 2.75 22.69
C SER A 7 -1.36 1.98 21.39
N PHE A 8 -1.45 2.71 20.28
CA PHE A 8 -1.55 2.14 18.93
C PHE A 8 -0.17 1.65 18.48
N LYS A 9 -0.03 0.37 18.15
CA LYS A 9 1.26 -0.28 17.89
C LYS A 9 1.43 -0.56 16.40
N ILE A 10 2.51 -0.05 15.81
CA ILE A 10 2.84 -0.26 14.39
C ILE A 10 4.10 -1.11 14.29
N ALA A 11 3.98 -2.27 13.64
CA ALA A 11 5.14 -3.03 13.22
C ALA A 11 5.72 -2.44 11.94
N ILE A 12 7.05 -2.30 11.87
CA ILE A 12 7.78 -1.79 10.72
C ILE A 12 8.81 -2.84 10.32
N THR A 13 8.79 -3.33 9.08
CA THR A 13 9.90 -4.13 8.55
C THR A 13 10.80 -3.27 7.68
N THR A 14 12.11 -3.25 7.95
CA THR A 14 13.06 -2.43 7.18
C THR A 14 13.46 -3.03 5.85
N GLY A 15 12.91 -4.18 5.47
CA GLY A 15 13.21 -4.82 4.19
C GLY A 15 14.67 -5.25 4.06
N ASP A 16 15.20 -5.20 2.84
CA ASP A 16 16.58 -5.58 2.52
C ASP A 16 17.60 -4.89 3.44
N SER A 17 18.50 -5.68 4.04
CA SER A 17 19.55 -5.17 4.92
C SER A 17 20.63 -4.36 4.20
N ASP A 18 20.77 -4.58 2.90
CA ASP A 18 21.62 -3.85 1.97
C ASP A 18 20.83 -2.83 1.12
N GLY A 19 19.61 -2.48 1.56
CA GLY A 19 18.75 -1.48 0.93
C GLY A 19 18.47 -0.27 1.82
N ILE A 20 17.78 0.73 1.26
CA ILE A 20 17.49 1.99 1.97
C ILE A 20 16.44 1.89 3.08
N GLY A 21 15.85 0.71 3.29
CA GLY A 21 14.66 0.58 4.14
C GLY A 21 14.90 0.98 5.60
N LEU A 22 16.07 0.70 6.18
CA LEU A 22 16.44 1.21 7.51
C LEU A 22 16.57 2.73 7.52
N GLU A 23 17.23 3.29 6.51
CA GLU A 23 17.45 4.74 6.38
C GLU A 23 16.13 5.52 6.33
N VAL A 24 15.23 5.13 5.42
CA VAL A 24 13.93 5.81 5.29
C VAL A 24 13.07 5.62 6.53
N THR A 25 13.18 4.48 7.22
CA THR A 25 12.49 4.26 8.49
C THR A 25 12.97 5.24 9.56
N LEU A 26 14.28 5.31 9.80
CA LEU A 26 14.85 6.19 10.83
C LEU A 26 14.54 7.67 10.53
N LYS A 27 14.76 8.11 9.29
CA LYS A 27 14.44 9.46 8.86
C LYS A 27 12.95 9.77 8.99
N SER A 28 12.06 8.85 8.64
CA SER A 28 10.61 9.08 8.76
C SER A 28 10.18 9.31 10.21
N LEU A 29 10.75 8.58 11.17
CA LEU A 29 10.49 8.78 12.61
C LEU A 29 10.94 10.18 13.09
N LEU A 30 12.01 10.73 12.52
CA LEU A 30 12.46 12.10 12.81
C LEU A 30 11.55 13.17 12.18
N LEU A 31 11.03 12.92 10.97
CA LEU A 31 10.15 13.83 10.24
C LEU A 31 8.75 13.93 10.86
N MET A 32 8.23 12.85 11.44
CA MET A 32 6.87 12.81 11.97
C MET A 32 6.76 13.48 13.35
N PRO A 33 5.59 14.06 13.67
CA PRO A 33 5.31 14.56 15.02
C PRO A 33 5.25 13.40 16.02
N ILE A 34 5.81 13.62 17.22
CA ILE A 34 5.72 12.64 18.30
C ILE A 34 4.29 12.60 18.82
N LYS A 35 3.66 11.42 18.76
CA LYS A 35 2.35 11.18 19.36
C LYS A 35 2.50 10.45 20.69
N SER A 36 1.68 10.77 21.68
CA SER A 36 1.75 10.17 23.02
C SER A 36 1.25 8.72 23.05
N ASN A 37 0.38 8.35 22.12
CA ASN A 37 -0.32 7.06 22.09
C ASN A 37 0.04 6.19 20.87
N VAL A 38 1.27 6.29 20.37
CA VAL A 38 1.75 5.47 19.25
C VAL A 38 3.11 4.87 19.60
N GLN A 39 3.27 3.58 19.35
CA GLN A 39 4.51 2.82 19.49
C GLN A 39 4.91 2.20 18.16
N TYR A 40 6.21 2.19 17.88
CA TYR A 40 6.80 1.64 16.66
C TYR A 40 7.72 0.48 17.00
N PHE A 41 7.52 -0.66 16.33
CA PHE A 41 8.32 -1.88 16.51
C PHE A 41 9.07 -2.15 15.21
N VAL A 42 10.37 -1.84 15.19
CA VAL A 42 11.19 -1.82 13.98
C VAL A 42 11.99 -3.12 13.84
N PHE A 43 11.53 -4.01 12.98
CA PHE A 43 12.21 -5.25 12.60
C PHE A 43 13.33 -4.97 11.61
N ARG A 44 14.55 -5.29 12.02
CA ARG A 44 15.78 -4.98 11.29
C ARG A 44 16.92 -5.95 11.61
N GLN A 45 17.97 -5.91 10.80
CA GLN A 45 19.25 -6.51 11.18
C GLN A 45 19.93 -5.74 12.32
N PRO A 46 20.78 -6.40 13.15
CA PRO A 46 21.56 -5.73 14.19
C PRO A 46 22.51 -4.65 13.68
N SER A 47 23.08 -4.83 12.49
CA SER A 47 24.05 -3.90 11.91
C SER A 47 23.41 -2.57 11.49
N THR A 48 24.09 -1.47 11.77
CA THR A 48 23.76 -0.13 11.27
C THR A 48 24.89 0.37 10.38
N PRO A 49 24.63 0.81 9.13
CA PRO A 49 25.62 1.49 8.32
C PRO A 49 26.23 2.69 9.06
N ARG A 50 27.55 2.90 8.96
CA ARG A 50 28.25 3.99 9.69
C ARG A 50 27.63 5.36 9.45
N SER A 51 27.17 5.62 8.23
CA SER A 51 26.49 6.87 7.85
C SER A 51 25.14 7.10 8.54
N LEU A 52 24.50 6.05 9.06
CA LEU A 52 23.19 6.12 9.73
C LEU A 52 23.29 6.11 11.25
N VAL A 53 24.46 5.87 11.84
CA VAL A 53 24.65 5.82 13.30
C VAL A 53 24.16 7.10 13.99
N LYS A 54 24.50 8.27 13.44
CA LYS A 54 24.05 9.57 13.98
C LYS A 54 22.53 9.72 13.88
N THR A 55 21.93 9.26 12.78
CA THR A 55 20.47 9.30 12.56
C THR A 55 19.75 8.39 13.56
N GLU A 56 20.26 7.18 13.79
CA GLU A 56 19.71 6.25 14.78
C GLU A 56 19.81 6.80 16.21
N GLN A 57 20.95 7.35 16.59
CA GLN A 57 21.11 8.04 17.88
C GLN A 57 20.15 9.23 18.02
N ALA A 58 19.88 9.97 16.94
CA ALA A 58 18.88 11.04 16.97
C ALA A 58 17.47 10.49 17.21
N VAL A 59 17.09 9.34 16.63
CA VAL A 59 15.81 8.66 16.91
C VAL A 59 15.74 8.25 18.38
N LEU A 60 16.78 7.61 18.91
CA LEU A 60 16.84 7.17 20.32
C LEU A 60 16.81 8.34 21.32
N ARG A 61 17.37 9.51 20.96
CA ARG A 61 17.25 10.72 21.79
C ARG A 61 15.87 11.37 21.70
N ARG A 62 15.24 11.30 20.52
CA ARG A 62 13.92 11.90 20.26
C ARG A 62 12.79 11.08 20.89
N PHE A 63 12.93 9.75 20.90
CA PHE A 63 11.94 8.83 21.42
C PHE A 63 12.51 8.09 22.63
N ASN A 64 11.86 8.21 23.78
CA ASN A 64 12.17 7.33 24.92
C ASN A 64 12.00 5.85 24.51
N SER A 65 12.67 4.94 25.21
CA SER A 65 12.66 3.48 24.98
C SER A 65 11.26 2.86 24.87
N ASP A 66 10.25 3.55 25.38
CA ASP A 66 8.87 3.07 25.42
C ASP A 66 8.06 3.40 24.15
N LYS A 67 8.65 4.10 23.16
CA LYS A 67 7.96 4.49 21.92
C LYS A 67 8.52 3.86 20.66
N VAL A 68 9.82 3.61 20.61
CA VAL A 68 10.47 2.94 19.46
C VAL A 68 11.23 1.74 20.00
N HIS A 69 10.83 0.56 19.56
CA HIS A 69 11.42 -0.71 19.94
C HIS A 69 12.15 -1.31 18.74
N PHE A 70 13.48 -1.38 18.79
CA PHE A 70 14.27 -2.05 17.75
C PHE A 70 14.25 -3.57 17.97
N MET A 71 13.60 -4.27 17.04
CA MET A 71 13.44 -5.71 17.01
C MET A 71 14.57 -6.31 16.15
N HIS A 72 15.72 -6.57 16.76
CA HIS A 72 16.88 -7.11 16.05
C HIS A 72 16.66 -8.58 15.66
N ARG A 73 16.91 -8.92 14.39
CA ARG A 73 16.74 -10.26 13.83
C ARG A 73 17.92 -10.64 12.94
N ASN A 74 18.44 -11.85 13.12
CA ASN A 74 19.49 -12.42 12.27
C ASN A 74 18.92 -13.17 11.04
N THR A 75 17.61 -13.39 11.00
CA THR A 75 16.91 -14.02 9.88
C THR A 75 16.79 -13.08 8.68
N ALA A 76 16.47 -13.63 7.50
CA ALA A 76 16.25 -12.81 6.31
C ALA A 76 14.95 -11.96 6.40
N PRO A 77 14.88 -10.80 5.72
CA PRO A 77 13.73 -9.89 5.77
C PRO A 77 12.34 -10.51 5.53
N PRO A 78 12.16 -11.51 4.64
CA PRO A 78 10.88 -12.19 4.48
C PRO A 78 10.33 -12.82 5.77
N TYR A 79 11.20 -13.31 6.66
CA TYR A 79 10.80 -13.85 7.96
C TYR A 79 10.33 -12.76 8.92
N TRP A 80 10.87 -11.55 8.82
CA TRP A 80 10.40 -10.42 9.63
C TRP A 80 8.99 -10.00 9.23
N VAL A 81 8.69 -10.06 7.93
CA VAL A 81 7.31 -9.84 7.42
C VAL A 81 6.37 -10.91 7.98
N HIS A 82 6.82 -12.17 8.04
CA HIS A 82 6.05 -13.24 8.66
C HIS A 82 5.74 -12.97 10.13
N GLU A 83 6.78 -12.72 10.93
CA GLU A 83 6.65 -12.48 12.37
C GLU A 83 5.77 -11.24 12.67
N ALA A 84 5.95 -10.16 11.90
CA ALA A 84 5.15 -8.95 12.06
C ALA A 84 3.68 -9.17 11.66
N ALA A 85 3.41 -9.95 10.61
CA ALA A 85 2.06 -10.31 10.19
C ALA A 85 1.36 -11.21 11.21
N GLU A 86 2.05 -12.20 11.77
CA GLU A 86 1.54 -13.02 12.88
C GLU A 86 1.25 -12.15 14.11
N GLY A 87 2.13 -11.19 14.41
CA GLY A 87 1.89 -10.21 15.46
C GLY A 87 0.61 -9.40 15.23
N CYS A 88 0.30 -9.03 13.98
CA CYS A 88 -0.96 -8.36 13.63
C CYS A 88 -2.18 -9.30 13.80
N LEU A 89 -2.08 -10.56 13.36
CA LEU A 89 -3.14 -11.57 13.53
C LEU A 89 -3.46 -11.82 15.01
N LEU A 90 -2.43 -11.86 15.85
CA LEU A 90 -2.53 -12.04 17.30
C LEU A 90 -2.84 -10.73 18.05
N LYS A 91 -3.12 -9.62 17.33
CA LYS A 91 -3.42 -8.29 17.90
C LYS A 91 -2.30 -7.74 18.82
N LYS A 92 -1.05 -8.18 18.61
CA LYS A 92 0.15 -7.59 19.23
C LYS A 92 0.51 -6.26 18.57
N PHE A 93 0.18 -6.13 17.28
CA PHE A 93 0.32 -4.90 16.49
C PHE A 93 -1.02 -4.55 15.84
N ASP A 94 -1.32 -3.26 15.73
CA ASP A 94 -2.55 -2.75 15.13
C ASP A 94 -2.41 -2.51 13.62
N ALA A 95 -1.18 -2.32 13.14
CA ALA A 95 -0.86 -2.15 11.73
C ALA A 95 0.57 -2.59 11.39
N LEU A 96 0.79 -2.89 10.11
CA LEU A 96 2.09 -3.21 9.53
C LEU A 96 2.48 -2.16 8.48
N ALA A 97 3.66 -1.58 8.60
CA ALA A 97 4.32 -0.81 7.55
C ALA A 97 5.54 -1.57 7.05
N THR A 98 5.75 -1.60 5.73
CA THR A 98 6.84 -2.38 5.13
C THR A 98 7.68 -1.54 4.19
N ALA A 99 8.99 -1.55 4.42
CA ALA A 99 9.97 -1.06 3.48
C ALA A 99 10.20 -2.11 2.36
N PRO A 100 10.88 -1.75 1.26
CA PRO A 100 10.94 -2.60 0.08
C PRO A 100 11.89 -3.79 0.28
N MET A 101 11.57 -4.90 -0.37
CA MET A 101 12.42 -6.09 -0.44
C MET A 101 12.68 -6.47 -1.89
N SER A 102 13.86 -6.99 -2.18
CA SER A 102 14.18 -7.49 -3.52
C SER A 102 13.60 -8.88 -3.77
N LYS A 103 13.35 -9.23 -5.03
CA LYS A 103 12.85 -10.58 -5.38
C LYS A 103 13.92 -11.65 -5.12
N GLU A 104 15.18 -11.26 -5.23
CA GLU A 104 16.34 -12.10 -4.98
C GLU A 104 16.39 -12.56 -3.53
N ILE A 105 16.21 -11.66 -2.55
CA ILE A 105 16.22 -12.04 -1.13
C ILE A 105 15.03 -12.93 -0.78
N ILE A 106 13.87 -12.68 -1.39
CA ILE A 106 12.67 -13.50 -1.20
C ILE A 106 12.94 -14.92 -1.69
N ARG A 107 13.46 -15.07 -2.92
CA ARG A 107 13.80 -16.37 -3.49
C ARG A 107 14.87 -17.09 -2.67
N ALA A 108 15.93 -16.39 -2.27
CA ALA A 108 17.03 -16.95 -1.49
C ALA A 108 16.60 -17.41 -0.09
N SER A 109 15.58 -16.77 0.50
CA SER A 109 15.06 -17.16 1.81
C SER A 109 14.25 -18.45 1.82
N GLY A 110 13.84 -18.98 0.65
CA GLY A 110 12.96 -20.14 0.55
C GLY A 110 11.48 -19.86 0.91
N VAL A 111 11.13 -18.62 1.28
CA VAL A 111 9.75 -18.22 1.54
C VAL A 111 8.95 -18.19 0.24
N ARG A 112 7.75 -18.80 0.25
CA ARG A 112 6.86 -18.83 -0.91
C ARG A 112 6.25 -17.45 -1.19
N GLY A 113 6.46 -16.95 -2.41
CA GLY A 113 5.89 -15.71 -2.93
C GLY A 113 6.90 -14.96 -3.80
N ILE A 114 6.44 -13.93 -4.53
CA ILE A 114 7.32 -13.06 -5.35
C ILE A 114 7.36 -11.62 -4.82
N GLY A 115 6.68 -11.35 -3.71
CA GLY A 115 6.62 -10.05 -3.06
C GLY A 115 5.85 -10.08 -1.74
N HIS A 116 5.81 -8.93 -1.06
CA HIS A 116 5.09 -8.75 0.20
C HIS A 116 3.63 -9.22 0.12
N THR A 117 2.91 -8.85 -0.93
CA THR A 117 1.49 -9.17 -1.08
C THR A 117 1.25 -10.68 -1.09
N ASP A 118 2.10 -11.46 -1.75
CA ASP A 118 1.95 -12.92 -1.81
C ASP A 118 2.29 -13.58 -0.49
N ILE A 119 3.39 -13.13 0.14
CA ILE A 119 3.81 -13.60 1.46
C ILE A 119 2.66 -13.39 2.46
N LEU A 120 2.13 -12.17 2.51
CA LEU A 120 1.05 -11.81 3.43
C LEU A 120 -0.24 -12.58 3.11
N LYS A 121 -0.59 -12.73 1.83
CA LYS A 121 -1.76 -13.51 1.41
C LYS A 121 -1.69 -14.96 1.90
N ASN A 122 -0.50 -15.57 1.84
CA ASN A 122 -0.27 -16.93 2.31
C ASN A 122 -0.42 -17.01 3.84
N ILE A 123 0.19 -16.08 4.58
CA ILE A 123 0.13 -16.05 6.05
C ILE A 123 -1.31 -15.87 6.53
N THR A 124 -2.08 -14.99 5.90
CA THR A 124 -3.43 -14.65 6.35
C THR A 124 -4.52 -15.55 5.76
N SER A 125 -4.16 -16.50 4.90
CA SER A 125 -5.12 -17.28 4.11
C SER A 125 -6.14 -16.41 3.36
N SER A 126 -5.75 -15.18 2.99
CA SER A 126 -6.65 -14.24 2.32
C SER A 126 -6.92 -14.70 0.90
N LYS A 127 -8.20 -14.81 0.51
CA LYS A 127 -8.57 -15.26 -0.84
C LYS A 127 -8.11 -14.30 -1.94
N SER A 128 -8.19 -13.00 -1.67
CA SER A 128 -7.83 -11.93 -2.61
C SER A 128 -7.26 -10.74 -1.87
N VAL A 129 -6.13 -10.21 -2.36
CA VAL A 129 -5.53 -8.96 -1.87
C VAL A 129 -5.33 -8.05 -3.07
N HIS A 130 -5.90 -6.85 -3.00
CA HIS A 130 -5.76 -5.84 -4.05
C HIS A 130 -4.71 -4.81 -3.63
N MET A 131 -4.02 -4.27 -4.63
CA MET A 131 -3.07 -3.19 -4.46
C MET A 131 -3.80 -1.86 -4.70
N ALA A 132 -3.85 -1.02 -3.67
CA ALA A 132 -4.29 0.36 -3.78
C ALA A 132 -3.12 1.31 -3.52
N PHE A 133 -3.11 2.44 -4.19
CA PHE A 133 -2.10 3.47 -4.10
C PHE A 133 -2.79 4.77 -3.70
N LEU A 134 -2.42 5.30 -2.55
CA LEU A 134 -3.03 6.51 -2.00
C LEU A 134 -2.07 7.67 -2.14
N GLY A 135 -2.52 8.73 -2.81
CA GLY A 135 -1.74 9.92 -3.09
C GLY A 135 -2.45 11.19 -2.63
N ASN A 136 -1.71 12.31 -2.62
CA ASN A 136 -2.27 13.60 -2.25
C ASN A 136 -3.27 14.12 -3.31
N ARG A 137 -2.99 13.91 -4.61
CA ARG A 137 -3.84 14.34 -5.73
C ARG A 137 -4.95 13.35 -6.05
N PHE A 138 -4.59 12.08 -6.28
CA PHE A 138 -5.56 11.03 -6.61
C PHE A 138 -5.14 9.66 -6.05
N ASN A 139 -6.08 8.72 -6.04
CA ASN A 139 -5.87 7.36 -5.54
C ASN A 139 -6.19 6.36 -6.63
N VAL A 140 -5.47 5.23 -6.65
CA VAL A 140 -5.65 4.17 -7.64
C VAL A 140 -5.84 2.83 -6.94
N LEU A 141 -6.66 1.94 -7.49
CA LEU A 141 -6.72 0.51 -7.16
C LEU A 141 -6.52 -0.29 -8.44
N LEU A 142 -5.66 -1.30 -8.38
CA LEU A 142 -5.37 -2.16 -9.51
C LEU A 142 -6.34 -3.35 -9.51
N ALA A 143 -7.05 -3.57 -10.62
CA ALA A 143 -7.91 -4.74 -10.79
C ALA A 143 -7.09 -6.01 -11.06
N THR A 144 -5.93 -5.86 -11.71
CA THR A 144 -4.93 -6.92 -11.84
C THR A 144 -3.57 -6.42 -11.33
N GLY A 145 -2.84 -7.29 -10.64
CA GLY A 145 -1.51 -6.97 -10.08
C GLY A 145 -0.38 -7.28 -11.06
N HIS A 146 0.69 -7.90 -10.57
CA HIS A 146 1.84 -8.29 -11.39
C HIS A 146 1.54 -9.53 -12.24
N ILE A 147 0.97 -9.32 -13.42
CA ILE A 147 0.76 -10.35 -14.45
C ILE A 147 1.33 -9.87 -15.79
N PRO A 148 1.70 -10.79 -16.71
CA PRO A 148 2.07 -10.39 -18.07
C PRO A 148 0.93 -9.62 -18.75
N ILE A 149 1.26 -8.58 -19.53
CA ILE A 149 0.26 -7.78 -20.27
C ILE A 149 -0.63 -8.67 -21.16
N SER A 150 -0.06 -9.71 -21.78
CA SER A 150 -0.79 -10.70 -22.58
C SER A 150 -1.85 -11.49 -21.80
N SER A 151 -1.81 -11.48 -20.47
CA SER A 151 -2.78 -12.18 -19.60
C SER A 151 -3.88 -11.26 -19.06
N VAL A 152 -3.77 -9.93 -19.22
CA VAL A 152 -4.67 -8.95 -18.58
C VAL A 152 -6.13 -9.19 -18.96
N SER A 153 -6.46 -9.21 -20.25
CA SER A 153 -7.84 -9.36 -20.72
C SER A 153 -8.49 -10.67 -20.24
N LYS A 154 -7.72 -11.77 -20.25
CA LYS A 154 -8.17 -13.08 -19.77
C LYS A 154 -8.39 -13.10 -18.24
N CYS A 155 -7.53 -12.46 -17.48
CA CYS A 155 -7.62 -12.41 -16.01
C CYS A 155 -8.70 -11.45 -15.50
N LEU A 156 -9.06 -10.43 -16.29
CA LEU A 156 -10.06 -9.42 -15.94
C LEU A 156 -11.49 -9.96 -16.08
N THR A 157 -11.82 -11.00 -15.33
CA THR A 157 -13.16 -11.60 -15.31
C THR A 157 -14.18 -10.72 -14.58
N LEU A 158 -15.48 -10.98 -14.77
CA LEU A 158 -16.53 -10.30 -14.01
C LEU A 158 -16.36 -10.49 -12.49
N SER A 159 -15.90 -11.67 -12.05
CA SER A 159 -15.62 -11.93 -10.63
C SER A 159 -14.49 -11.05 -10.11
N ALA A 160 -13.41 -10.93 -10.88
CA ALA A 160 -12.28 -10.07 -10.55
C ALA A 160 -12.73 -8.60 -10.45
N LEU A 161 -13.47 -8.09 -11.44
CA LEU A 161 -14.01 -6.72 -11.41
C LEU A 161 -14.92 -6.47 -10.20
N LYS A 162 -15.83 -7.40 -9.89
CA LYS A 162 -16.68 -7.29 -8.68
C LYS A 162 -15.84 -7.22 -7.40
N ALA A 163 -14.82 -8.07 -7.28
CA ALA A 163 -13.92 -8.06 -6.13
C ALA A 163 -13.15 -6.73 -6.04
N SER A 164 -12.67 -6.19 -7.17
CA SER A 164 -12.00 -4.89 -7.22
C SER A 164 -12.93 -3.72 -6.86
N ILE A 165 -14.20 -3.76 -7.29
CA ILE A 165 -15.21 -2.76 -6.93
C ILE A 165 -15.49 -2.77 -5.42
N VAL A 166 -15.63 -3.97 -4.83
CA VAL A 166 -15.81 -4.10 -3.37
C VAL A 166 -14.58 -3.58 -2.63
N ALA A 167 -13.37 -3.98 -3.05
CA ALA A 167 -12.11 -3.51 -2.47
C ALA A 167 -11.98 -1.99 -2.58
N ALA A 168 -12.30 -1.41 -3.73
CA ALA A 168 -12.28 0.02 -3.97
C ALA A 168 -13.27 0.77 -3.07
N ASN A 169 -14.46 0.22 -2.86
CA ASN A 169 -15.44 0.80 -1.95
C ASN A 169 -14.96 0.79 -0.50
N LYS A 170 -14.25 -0.25 -0.06
CA LYS A 170 -13.63 -0.28 1.27
C LYS A 170 -12.56 0.82 1.42
N VAL A 171 -11.68 0.96 0.43
CA VAL A 171 -10.69 2.06 0.42
C VAL A 171 -11.38 3.41 0.47
N ARG A 172 -12.38 3.65 -0.38
CA ARG A 172 -13.17 4.89 -0.41
C ARG A 172 -13.70 5.27 0.96
N LEU A 173 -14.30 4.31 1.68
CA LEU A 173 -14.90 4.57 2.99
C LEU A 173 -13.88 4.94 4.08
N LEU A 174 -12.61 4.58 3.89
CA LEU A 174 -11.52 4.92 4.80
C LEU A 174 -10.91 6.30 4.53
N LEU A 175 -11.12 6.85 3.33
CA LEU A 175 -10.64 8.18 2.96
C LEU A 175 -11.32 9.28 3.81
N PRO A 176 -10.71 10.48 3.91
CA PRO A 176 -11.36 11.64 4.51
C PRO A 176 -12.77 11.90 3.95
N LYS A 177 -13.69 12.40 4.78
CA LYS A 177 -15.13 12.54 4.44
C LYS A 177 -15.41 13.27 3.12
N ASN A 178 -14.61 14.29 2.79
CA ASN A 178 -14.74 15.05 1.55
C ASN A 178 -14.32 14.25 0.31
N LYS A 179 -13.36 13.33 0.44
CA LYS A 179 -12.99 12.39 -0.61
C LYS A 179 -13.97 11.23 -0.65
N SER A 180 -14.30 10.62 0.49
CA SER A 180 -15.11 9.40 0.54
C SER A 180 -16.52 9.55 -0.05
N LYS A 181 -17.12 10.74 -0.08
CA LYS A 181 -18.44 10.96 -0.71
C LYS A 181 -18.43 10.94 -2.24
N LYS A 182 -17.26 11.03 -2.90
CA LYS A 182 -17.13 11.08 -4.36
C LYS A 182 -17.29 9.70 -4.99
N ASN A 183 -17.62 9.67 -6.27
CA ASN A 183 -17.69 8.43 -7.03
C ASN A 183 -16.33 7.74 -7.14
N ILE A 184 -16.34 6.42 -7.29
CA ILE A 184 -15.24 5.60 -7.76
C ILE A 184 -15.28 5.63 -9.29
N ALA A 185 -14.15 5.85 -9.94
CA ALA A 185 -14.04 5.82 -11.39
C ALA A 185 -13.48 4.46 -11.84
N LEU A 186 -14.16 3.77 -12.74
CA LEU A 186 -13.63 2.61 -13.43
C LEU A 186 -13.04 3.06 -14.77
N VAL A 187 -11.76 2.80 -15.00
CA VAL A 187 -11.07 3.13 -16.26
C VAL A 187 -11.25 1.98 -17.25
N GLY A 188 -11.52 2.27 -18.53
CA GLY A 188 -11.64 1.26 -19.59
C GLY A 188 -10.37 0.43 -19.75
N LEU A 189 -10.49 -0.80 -20.23
CA LEU A 189 -9.36 -1.65 -20.57
C LEU A 189 -8.76 -1.23 -21.91
N ASN A 190 -9.62 -1.03 -22.90
CA ASN A 190 -9.26 -0.73 -24.27
C ASN A 190 -9.07 0.78 -24.50
N PRO A 191 -8.30 1.17 -25.53
CA PRO A 191 -8.31 2.54 -26.02
C PRO A 191 -9.75 3.04 -26.21
N HIS A 192 -10.00 4.30 -25.85
CA HIS A 192 -11.32 4.92 -26.02
C HIS A 192 -12.45 4.19 -25.26
N ALA A 193 -12.09 3.40 -24.22
CA ALA A 193 -13.02 2.53 -23.51
C ALA A 193 -13.82 1.60 -24.45
N GLY A 194 -13.17 1.15 -25.52
CA GLY A 194 -13.70 0.19 -26.49
C GLY A 194 -14.48 0.79 -27.66
N GLU A 195 -14.72 2.10 -27.69
CA GLU A 195 -15.37 2.83 -28.80
C GLU A 195 -16.67 2.12 -29.28
N GLY A 196 -17.61 1.92 -28.35
CA GLY A 196 -18.88 1.23 -28.64
C GLY A 196 -18.75 -0.26 -28.98
N GLY A 197 -17.59 -0.87 -28.82
CA GLY A 197 -17.31 -2.26 -29.17
C GLY A 197 -16.49 -2.43 -30.45
N ILE A 198 -16.04 -1.33 -31.07
CA ILE A 198 -15.16 -1.32 -32.25
C ILE A 198 -13.74 -1.74 -31.83
N ILE A 199 -13.26 -1.27 -30.68
CA ILE A 199 -11.91 -1.55 -30.16
C ILE A 199 -12.01 -2.49 -28.96
N GLY A 200 -12.31 -3.76 -29.22
CA GLY A 200 -12.54 -4.74 -28.16
C GLY A 200 -13.95 -4.68 -27.59
N ARG A 201 -14.33 -5.67 -26.77
CA ARG A 201 -15.72 -5.87 -26.30
C ARG A 201 -15.83 -6.07 -24.80
N GLU A 202 -14.73 -5.94 -24.07
CA GLU A 202 -14.65 -6.12 -22.64
C GLU A 202 -15.53 -5.11 -21.92
N GLU A 203 -15.56 -3.85 -22.36
CA GLU A 203 -16.39 -2.81 -21.75
C GLU A 203 -17.88 -3.12 -21.90
N SER A 204 -18.34 -3.44 -23.12
CA SER A 204 -19.76 -3.72 -23.38
C SER A 204 -20.23 -5.03 -22.74
N ARG A 205 -19.36 -6.04 -22.61
CA ARG A 205 -19.73 -7.36 -22.06
C ARG A 205 -19.49 -7.51 -20.57
N LEU A 206 -18.36 -7.03 -20.05
CA LEU A 206 -17.92 -7.25 -18.67
C LEU A 206 -18.15 -6.01 -17.80
N PHE A 207 -17.76 -4.83 -18.27
CA PHE A 207 -17.83 -3.61 -17.45
C PHE A 207 -19.26 -3.18 -17.21
N GLN A 208 -20.14 -3.27 -18.22
CA GLN A 208 -21.58 -2.99 -18.02
C GLN A 208 -22.19 -3.88 -16.92
N ARG A 209 -21.81 -5.16 -16.87
CA ARG A 209 -22.27 -6.06 -15.80
C ARG A 209 -21.67 -5.69 -14.43
N ALA A 210 -20.45 -5.18 -14.41
CA ALA A 210 -19.79 -4.69 -13.20
C ALA A 210 -20.45 -3.39 -12.67
N LEU A 211 -20.85 -2.47 -13.56
CA LEU A 211 -21.61 -1.27 -13.23
C LEU A 211 -22.99 -1.62 -12.65
N THR A 212 -23.71 -2.56 -13.27
CA THR A 212 -24.98 -3.06 -12.73
C THR A 212 -24.81 -3.67 -11.34
N PHE A 213 -23.75 -4.46 -11.12
CA PHE A 213 -23.42 -4.96 -9.79
C PHE A 213 -23.18 -3.83 -8.78
N ALA A 214 -22.42 -2.80 -9.15
CA ALA A 214 -22.18 -1.65 -8.27
C ALA A 214 -23.48 -0.91 -7.92
N LYS A 215 -24.36 -0.69 -8.91
CA LYS A 215 -25.68 -0.08 -8.73
C LYS A 215 -26.54 -0.86 -7.73
N ILE A 216 -26.64 -2.18 -7.90
CA ILE A 216 -27.40 -3.07 -7.00
C ILE A 216 -26.85 -2.99 -5.57
N ASN A 217 -25.52 -2.92 -5.41
CA ASN A 217 -24.85 -2.85 -4.11
C ASN A 217 -24.71 -1.43 -3.56
N LYS A 218 -25.33 -0.43 -4.19
CA LYS A 218 -25.25 1.00 -3.80
C LYS A 218 -23.80 1.51 -3.68
N ILE A 219 -22.90 0.98 -4.50
CA ILE A 219 -21.52 1.44 -4.59
C ILE A 219 -21.49 2.56 -5.64
N PRO A 220 -21.03 3.78 -5.29
CA PRO A 220 -21.01 4.91 -6.22
C PRO A 220 -19.88 4.72 -7.24
N LEU A 221 -20.17 4.02 -8.34
CA LEU A 221 -19.22 3.71 -9.40
C LEU A 221 -19.66 4.37 -10.70
N ILE A 222 -18.71 4.99 -11.41
CA ILE A 222 -18.92 5.54 -12.75
C ILE A 222 -17.87 4.98 -13.72
N GLY A 223 -18.16 5.03 -15.02
CA GLY A 223 -17.27 4.60 -16.09
C GLY A 223 -17.96 3.66 -17.10
N PRO A 224 -17.19 2.94 -17.94
CA PRO A 224 -15.74 3.06 -18.07
C PRO A 224 -15.32 4.46 -18.56
N LEU A 225 -14.33 5.07 -17.90
CA LEU A 225 -13.70 6.29 -18.37
C LEU A 225 -12.71 5.96 -19.49
N VAL A 226 -12.59 6.87 -20.46
CA VAL A 226 -11.58 6.81 -21.53
C VAL A 226 -10.17 6.91 -20.91
N PRO A 227 -9.28 5.92 -21.09
CA PRO A 227 -8.05 5.81 -20.30
C PRO A 227 -7.08 6.98 -20.36
N ASP A 228 -6.84 7.52 -21.55
CA ASP A 228 -5.91 8.63 -21.82
C ASP A 228 -6.46 9.99 -21.35
N ALA A 229 -7.79 10.14 -21.24
CA ALA A 229 -8.43 11.32 -20.66
C ALA A 229 -8.67 11.19 -19.15
N ALA A 230 -8.66 9.98 -18.59
CA ALA A 230 -9.05 9.72 -17.20
C ALA A 230 -8.17 10.45 -16.18
N PHE A 231 -6.89 10.67 -16.51
CA PHE A 231 -5.90 11.27 -15.62
C PHE A 231 -5.49 12.70 -16.01
N PHE A 232 -6.31 13.43 -16.78
CA PHE A 232 -6.12 14.89 -16.88
C PHE A 232 -6.23 15.56 -15.50
N GLU A 233 -5.49 16.64 -15.30
CA GLU A 233 -5.35 17.31 -14.00
C GLU A 233 -6.71 17.69 -13.38
N GLU A 234 -7.61 18.22 -14.20
CA GLU A 234 -8.98 18.55 -13.81
C GLU A 234 -9.78 17.34 -13.29
N ASN A 235 -9.41 16.11 -13.65
CA ASN A 235 -10.07 14.88 -13.19
C ASN A 235 -9.51 14.34 -11.86
N TRP A 236 -8.28 14.67 -11.46
CA TRP A 236 -7.62 14.05 -10.29
C TRP A 236 -8.46 14.13 -9.01
N ALA A 237 -9.07 15.29 -8.76
CA ALA A 237 -9.90 15.52 -7.59
C ALA A 237 -11.39 15.17 -7.79
N LYS A 238 -11.85 14.78 -8.98
CA LYS A 238 -13.28 14.50 -9.26
C LYS A 238 -13.75 13.21 -8.57
N TYR A 239 -12.86 12.25 -8.33
CA TYR A 239 -13.22 10.93 -7.82
C TYR A 239 -12.54 10.59 -6.50
N SER A 240 -13.12 9.62 -5.78
CA SER A 240 -12.54 9.05 -4.57
C SER A 240 -11.27 8.26 -4.87
N LEU A 241 -11.36 7.40 -5.88
CA LEU A 241 -10.29 6.59 -6.41
C LEU A 241 -10.63 6.07 -7.81
N TYR A 242 -9.60 5.71 -8.55
CA TYR A 242 -9.67 5.09 -9.86
C TYR A 242 -9.43 3.58 -9.74
N ILE A 243 -10.29 2.75 -10.31
CA ILE A 243 -10.00 1.33 -10.56
C ILE A 243 -9.40 1.24 -11.96
N THR A 244 -8.19 0.71 -12.05
CA THR A 244 -7.50 0.51 -13.33
C THR A 244 -7.38 -0.97 -13.65
N PRO A 245 -7.79 -1.40 -14.85
CA PRO A 245 -7.67 -2.78 -15.33
C PRO A 245 -6.31 -3.45 -15.13
N TYR A 246 -5.20 -2.72 -15.32
CA TYR A 246 -3.84 -3.26 -15.19
C TYR A 246 -2.85 -2.30 -14.53
N HIS A 247 -1.75 -2.88 -14.06
CA HIS A 247 -0.72 -2.22 -13.26
C HIS A 247 -0.22 -0.89 -13.84
N ASP A 248 0.30 -0.91 -15.07
CA ASP A 248 0.94 0.26 -15.65
C ASP A 248 -0.06 1.36 -16.02
N GLN A 249 -1.32 1.02 -16.32
CA GLN A 249 -2.38 1.99 -16.58
C GLN A 249 -2.61 2.94 -15.40
N GLY A 250 -2.50 2.40 -14.19
CA GLY A 250 -2.66 3.17 -12.96
C GLY A 250 -1.35 3.76 -12.45
N LEU A 251 -0.25 3.01 -12.53
CA LEU A 251 1.00 3.42 -11.91
C LEU A 251 1.84 4.40 -12.72
N ILE A 252 1.75 4.40 -14.06
CA ILE A 252 2.40 5.44 -14.87
C ILE A 252 1.91 6.83 -14.44
N PRO A 253 0.60 7.16 -14.50
CA PRO A 253 0.15 8.48 -14.07
C PRO A 253 0.37 8.71 -12.57
N PHE A 254 0.17 7.69 -11.72
CA PHE A 254 0.37 7.83 -10.29
C PHE A 254 1.80 8.27 -9.95
N LYS A 255 2.81 7.61 -10.53
CA LYS A 255 4.22 7.90 -10.29
C LYS A 255 4.70 9.17 -10.98
N MET A 256 4.13 9.54 -12.12
CA MET A 256 4.42 10.83 -12.75
C MET A 256 4.04 12.01 -11.85
N ILE A 257 2.91 11.92 -11.14
CA ILE A 257 2.36 13.03 -10.35
C ILE A 257 2.80 13.01 -8.89
N HIS A 258 2.87 11.85 -8.26
CA HIS A 258 3.24 11.71 -6.85
C HIS A 258 4.74 11.49 -6.65
N GLY A 259 5.44 11.00 -7.70
CA GLY A 259 6.89 10.92 -7.75
C GLY A 259 7.51 10.03 -6.68
N ARG A 260 8.66 10.47 -6.16
CA ARG A 260 9.38 9.87 -5.02
C ARG A 260 8.98 10.52 -3.68
N ASP A 261 8.17 11.56 -3.70
CA ASP A 261 7.95 12.46 -2.57
C ASP A 261 6.63 12.21 -1.85
N SER A 262 5.67 11.57 -2.51
CA SER A 262 4.38 11.21 -1.92
C SER A 262 3.83 9.94 -2.54
N GLY A 263 2.89 9.30 -1.86
CA GLY A 263 2.26 8.07 -2.31
C GLY A 263 2.66 6.87 -1.48
N ILE A 264 1.65 6.05 -1.17
CA ILE A 264 1.82 4.81 -0.41
C ILE A 264 1.03 3.69 -1.05
N HIS A 265 1.53 2.46 -0.93
CA HIS A 265 0.82 1.24 -1.28
C HIS A 265 0.05 0.72 -0.06
N LEU A 266 -1.25 0.58 -0.18
CA LEU A 266 -2.17 -0.08 0.75
C LEU A 266 -2.59 -1.46 0.21
N SER A 267 -2.44 -2.50 1.03
CA SER A 267 -2.95 -3.84 0.70
C SER A 267 -4.38 -4.00 1.23
N VAL A 268 -5.33 -4.33 0.35
CA VAL A 268 -6.78 -4.37 0.64
C VAL A 268 -7.26 -5.81 0.55
N GLY A 269 -7.83 -6.37 1.63
CA GLY A 269 -8.22 -7.77 1.76
C GLY A 269 -7.42 -8.56 2.81
N LEU A 270 -6.57 -7.88 3.57
CA LEU A 270 -5.87 -8.45 4.73
C LEU A 270 -6.70 -8.21 6.00
N PRO A 271 -6.68 -9.11 6.99
CA PRO A 271 -7.39 -8.93 8.26
C PRO A 271 -6.84 -7.79 9.13
N PHE A 272 -5.76 -7.14 8.71
CA PHE A 272 -5.12 -6.01 9.37
C PHE A 272 -4.65 -4.97 8.34
N ILE A 273 -4.33 -3.76 8.81
CA ILE A 273 -3.80 -2.70 7.95
C ILE A 273 -2.36 -3.03 7.55
N ARG A 274 -2.09 -3.03 6.25
CA ARG A 274 -0.71 -3.02 5.75
C ARG A 274 -0.47 -1.88 4.77
N THR A 275 0.46 -1.00 5.11
CA THR A 275 0.98 0.04 4.21
C THR A 275 2.42 -0.26 3.80
N SER A 276 2.85 0.37 2.73
CA SER A 276 4.20 0.24 2.19
C SER A 276 4.56 1.47 1.38
N VAL A 277 5.86 1.70 1.25
CA VAL A 277 6.40 2.71 0.34
C VAL A 277 6.13 2.33 -1.12
N ASP A 278 6.15 3.32 -2.02
CA ASP A 278 6.00 3.12 -3.47
C ASP A 278 7.36 3.09 -4.24
N HIS A 279 8.47 3.07 -3.50
CA HIS A 279 9.82 2.97 -4.06
C HIS A 279 10.44 1.57 -3.86
N GLY A 280 11.46 1.26 -4.66
CA GLY A 280 12.25 0.03 -4.54
C GLY A 280 13.35 0.11 -3.48
N THR A 281 14.22 -0.90 -3.45
CA THR A 281 15.31 -1.07 -2.46
C THR A 281 16.46 -0.07 -2.58
N ALA A 282 16.64 0.53 -3.77
CA ALA A 282 17.65 1.56 -4.07
C ALA A 282 19.05 1.23 -3.51
N LYS A 283 19.53 0.00 -3.78
CA LYS A 283 20.80 -0.53 -3.25
C LYS A 283 22.01 0.30 -3.68
N ASP A 284 21.92 1.00 -4.81
CA ASP A 284 22.92 1.92 -5.34
C ASP A 284 23.25 3.10 -4.41
N ILE A 285 22.32 3.47 -3.51
CA ILE A 285 22.50 4.51 -2.50
C ILE A 285 22.52 3.99 -1.06
N PHE A 286 22.59 2.67 -0.87
CA PHE A 286 22.69 2.07 0.46
C PHE A 286 23.88 2.63 1.25
N GLY A 287 23.63 3.02 2.50
CA GLY A 287 24.67 3.55 3.37
C GLY A 287 25.21 4.92 2.95
N LYS A 288 24.59 5.63 1.99
CA LYS A 288 24.99 6.99 1.60
C LYS A 288 24.23 8.09 2.35
N ASN A 289 23.19 7.74 3.11
CA ASN A 289 22.33 8.71 3.82
C ASN A 289 21.61 9.71 2.89
N MET A 290 21.32 9.32 1.65
CA MET A 290 20.72 10.15 0.59
C MET A 290 19.24 9.85 0.29
N ALA A 291 18.67 8.79 0.87
CA ALA A 291 17.31 8.37 0.61
C ALA A 291 16.28 9.37 1.17
N ASN A 292 15.22 9.58 0.38
CA ASN A 292 14.06 10.38 0.74
C ASN A 292 13.09 9.53 1.59
N ALA A 293 12.69 10.04 2.75
CA ALA A 293 11.88 9.31 3.72
C ALA A 293 10.38 9.69 3.73
N HIS A 294 9.94 10.58 2.84
CA HIS A 294 8.56 11.09 2.85
C HIS A 294 7.53 9.99 2.60
N SER A 295 7.74 9.10 1.61
CA SER A 295 6.82 7.97 1.36
C SER A 295 6.72 7.04 2.57
N MET A 296 7.81 6.80 3.31
CA MET A 296 7.77 5.99 4.54
C MET A 296 7.03 6.71 5.67
N ALA A 297 7.25 8.03 5.84
CA ALA A 297 6.50 8.83 6.80
C ALA A 297 4.99 8.82 6.49
N GLU A 298 4.62 9.01 5.22
CA GLU A 298 3.22 8.89 4.79
C GLU A 298 2.67 7.49 5.04
N ALA A 299 3.45 6.43 4.80
CA ALA A 299 3.00 5.05 5.02
C ALA A 299 2.68 4.80 6.50
N LEU A 300 3.48 5.36 7.42
CA LEU A 300 3.25 5.26 8.86
C LEU A 300 2.04 6.09 9.30
N ILE A 301 1.89 7.31 8.77
CA ILE A 301 0.71 8.16 9.03
C ILE A 301 -0.58 7.48 8.56
N TRP A 302 -0.55 6.87 7.36
CA TRP A 302 -1.68 6.12 6.84
C TRP A 302 -1.95 4.84 7.63
N ALA A 303 -0.92 4.11 8.05
CA ALA A 303 -1.09 2.93 8.91
C ALA A 303 -1.85 3.27 10.20
N GLU A 304 -1.46 4.35 10.87
CA GLU A 304 -2.14 4.85 12.06
C GLU A 304 -3.57 5.33 11.77
N THR A 305 -3.72 6.16 10.75
CA THR A 305 -5.01 6.79 10.40
C THR A 305 -6.05 5.74 10.03
N LEU A 306 -5.66 4.76 9.21
CA LEU A 306 -6.53 3.68 8.77
C LEU A 306 -6.80 2.71 9.92
N GLY A 307 -5.78 2.34 10.70
CA GLY A 307 -5.96 1.38 11.79
C GLY A 307 -6.87 1.90 12.90
N LYS A 308 -6.77 3.20 13.25
CA LYS A 308 -7.69 3.82 14.21
C LYS A 308 -9.14 3.91 13.70
N ARG A 309 -9.34 3.96 12.38
CA ARG A 309 -10.68 3.96 11.76
C ARG A 309 -11.22 2.54 11.54
N ASN A 310 -10.34 1.55 11.52
CA ASN A 310 -10.68 0.18 11.19
C ASN A 310 -11.16 -0.58 12.43
N LYS A 311 -12.49 -0.64 12.63
CA LYS A 311 -13.10 -1.47 13.68
C LYS A 311 -13.40 -2.92 13.24
N HIS A 312 -13.26 -3.28 11.94
CA HIS A 312 -13.77 -4.55 11.39
C HIS A 312 -12.94 -5.21 10.24
N GLY A 313 -11.67 -4.83 10.02
CA GLY A 313 -10.84 -5.36 8.91
C GLY A 313 -11.02 -4.59 7.58
N ILE A 314 -10.03 -4.70 6.67
CA ILE A 314 -10.08 -4.14 5.30
C ILE A 314 -10.15 -5.27 4.27
#